data_AF-A0A832NET6-F1
#
_entry.id   AF-A0A832NET6-F1
#
_cell.length_a   1.000
_cell.length_b   1.000
_cell.length_c   1.000
_cell.angle_alpha   90.00
_cell.angle_beta   90.00
_cell.angle_gamma   90.00
#
_symmetry.space_group_name_H-M   'P 1'
#
loop_
_entity.id
_entity.type
_entity.pdbx_description
1 polymer ?
#
loop_
_entity_poly.entity_id
_entity_poly.type
_entity_poly.pdbx_seq_one_letter_code
_entity_poly.pdbx_strand_id
1 'polypeptide(L)'
;MARRGYYRALGETVVGALNKRGYRAFYCDSKEEARAKVLEIVPQGVSVGIPGTVTVLELGLMEALSARGNRVVEHTLSVFSDPGERARRLLEERDAQFYIAGCNALTYDGVLVNIDGTGNRVAQMAWSTVPILYVAGVNKVVRDVEAAIDRVRDVATPMNALRLGYAIPCARVGYCIRCGSPDCICRKTLVVEWPQKGRDEYFVLVGEILGF
;
A
#
# COMPACT_ATOMS: atom_id res chain seq x y z
N MET A 1 -17.32 -0.80 -21.20
CA MET A 1 -17.90 -2.11 -20.84
C MET A 1 -16.84 -3.20 -20.67
N ALA A 2 -15.98 -3.46 -21.67
CA ALA A 2 -14.98 -4.54 -21.59
C ALA A 2 -13.91 -4.37 -20.48
N ARG A 3 -13.30 -3.19 -20.33
CA ARG A 3 -12.27 -2.97 -19.28
C ARG A 3 -12.81 -3.21 -17.87
N ARG A 4 -14.01 -2.69 -17.56
CA ARG A 4 -14.67 -2.90 -16.27
C ARG A 4 -15.01 -4.38 -16.02
N GLY A 5 -15.49 -5.08 -17.05
CA GLY A 5 -15.72 -6.53 -16.97
C GLY A 5 -14.44 -7.31 -16.69
N TYR A 6 -13.34 -6.98 -17.37
CA TYR A 6 -12.03 -7.57 -17.12
C TYR A 6 -11.53 -7.30 -15.69
N TYR A 7 -11.58 -6.05 -15.22
CA TYR A 7 -11.13 -5.70 -13.87
C TYR A 7 -11.95 -6.39 -12.78
N ARG A 8 -13.27 -6.52 -12.97
CA ARG A 8 -14.13 -7.29 -12.07
C ARG A 8 -13.73 -8.76 -12.04
N ALA A 9 -13.64 -9.42 -13.19
CA ALA A 9 -13.30 -10.84 -13.25
C ALA A 9 -11.93 -11.13 -12.62
N LEU A 10 -10.93 -10.29 -12.92
CA LEU A 10 -9.61 -10.39 -12.30
C LEU A 10 -9.68 -10.11 -10.79
N GLY A 11 -10.37 -9.04 -10.39
CA GLY A 11 -10.46 -8.64 -8.99
C GLY A 11 -11.16 -9.66 -8.11
N GLU A 12 -12.28 -10.22 -8.57
CA GLU A 12 -13.01 -11.29 -7.88
C GLU A 12 -12.16 -12.56 -7.74
N THR A 13 -11.41 -12.92 -8.78
CA THR A 13 -10.47 -14.06 -8.74
C THR A 13 -9.41 -13.88 -7.66
N VAL A 14 -8.76 -12.71 -7.64
CA VAL A 14 -7.66 -12.41 -6.70
C VAL A 14 -8.19 -12.25 -5.27
N VAL A 15 -9.36 -11.64 -5.08
CA VAL A 15 -10.02 -11.58 -3.76
C VAL A 15 -10.36 -12.97 -3.24
N GLY A 16 -10.80 -13.88 -4.12
CA GLY A 16 -10.96 -15.29 -3.77
C GLY A 16 -9.65 -15.94 -3.30
N ALA A 17 -8.52 -15.65 -3.95
CA ALA A 17 -7.22 -16.16 -3.55
C ALA A 17 -6.72 -15.58 -2.21
N LEU A 18 -6.89 -14.26 -2.00
CA LEU A 18 -6.61 -13.60 -0.73
C LEU A 18 -7.41 -14.19 0.43
N ASN A 19 -8.72 -14.41 0.23
CA ASN A 19 -9.58 -15.01 1.25
C ASN A 19 -9.15 -16.45 1.59
N LYS A 20 -8.73 -17.24 0.59
CA LYS A 20 -8.14 -18.59 0.82
C LYS A 20 -6.84 -18.54 1.62
N ARG A 21 -6.09 -17.43 1.54
CA ARG A 21 -4.89 -17.18 2.35
C ARG A 21 -5.20 -16.62 3.74
N GLY A 22 -6.47 -16.39 4.09
CA GLY A 22 -6.88 -15.93 5.42
C GLY A 22 -6.99 -14.42 5.59
N TYR A 23 -6.88 -13.63 4.52
CA TYR A 23 -7.26 -12.22 4.55
C TYR A 23 -8.78 -12.06 4.60
N ARG A 24 -9.26 -10.94 5.13
CA ARG A 24 -10.63 -10.46 4.92
C ARG A 24 -10.64 -9.53 3.71
N ALA A 25 -10.82 -10.11 2.52
CA ALA A 25 -10.64 -9.41 1.25
C ALA A 25 -11.97 -9.05 0.57
N PHE A 26 -12.02 -7.85 -0.02
CA PHE A 26 -13.18 -7.27 -0.69
C PHE A 26 -12.78 -6.69 -2.05
N TYR A 27 -13.65 -6.88 -3.04
CA TYR A 27 -13.56 -6.18 -4.32
C TYR A 27 -14.53 -4.99 -4.31
N CYS A 28 -14.08 -3.84 -4.80
CA CYS A 28 -14.90 -2.64 -5.00
C CYS A 28 -14.75 -2.18 -6.45
N ASP A 29 -15.85 -1.85 -7.12
CA ASP A 29 -15.80 -1.43 -8.53
C ASP A 29 -15.16 -0.05 -8.71
N SER A 30 -15.29 0.80 -7.69
CA SER A 30 -14.98 2.22 -7.76
C SER A 30 -14.23 2.73 -6.54
N LYS A 31 -13.62 3.91 -6.67
CA LYS A 31 -13.01 4.64 -5.55
C LYS A 31 -14.01 4.93 -4.44
N GLU A 32 -15.25 5.27 -4.79
CA GLU A 32 -16.30 5.60 -3.84
C GLU A 32 -16.70 4.38 -3.01
N GLU A 33 -16.89 3.23 -3.66
CA GLU A 33 -17.17 1.97 -2.97
C GLU A 33 -16.00 1.54 -2.08
N ALA A 34 -14.77 1.67 -2.58
CA ALA A 34 -13.57 1.37 -1.81
C ALA A 34 -13.47 2.26 -0.58
N ARG A 35 -13.69 3.58 -0.72
CA ARG A 35 -13.70 4.52 0.40
C ARG A 35 -14.76 4.16 1.43
N ALA A 36 -15.99 3.86 0.99
CA ALA A 36 -17.07 3.45 1.88
C ALA A 36 -16.71 2.15 2.63
N LYS A 37 -16.16 1.15 1.93
CA LYS A 37 -15.75 -0.13 2.53
C LYS A 37 -14.62 0.04 3.54
N VAL A 38 -13.62 0.87 3.25
CA VAL A 38 -12.54 1.16 4.20
C VAL A 38 -13.09 1.83 5.46
N LEU A 39 -13.99 2.80 5.32
CA LEU A 39 -14.64 3.43 6.47
C LEU A 39 -15.44 2.39 7.26
N GLU A 40 -16.21 1.51 6.62
CA GLU A 40 -16.92 0.43 7.33
C GLU A 40 -16.00 -0.46 8.18
N ILE A 41 -14.82 -0.80 7.65
CA ILE A 41 -13.86 -1.69 8.33
C ILE A 41 -13.15 -0.99 9.49
N VAL A 42 -12.73 0.27 9.30
CA VAL A 42 -11.93 1.00 10.30
C VAL A 42 -12.83 1.45 11.45
N PRO A 43 -12.56 1.07 12.71
CA PRO A 43 -13.34 1.54 13.86
C PRO A 43 -13.32 3.08 13.97
N GLN A 44 -14.41 3.68 14.47
CA GLN A 44 -14.41 5.12 14.78
C GLN A 44 -13.57 5.43 16.02
N GLY A 45 -13.02 6.64 16.09
CA GLY A 45 -12.28 7.14 17.27
C GLY A 45 -10.86 6.58 17.48
N VAL A 46 -10.47 5.53 16.76
CA VAL A 46 -9.10 4.98 16.86
C VAL A 46 -8.09 5.81 16.08
N SER A 47 -6.82 5.76 16.49
CA SER A 47 -5.72 6.30 15.70
C SER A 47 -5.40 5.41 14.49
N VAL A 48 -5.12 6.03 13.35
CA VAL A 48 -4.85 5.34 12.08
C VAL A 48 -3.50 5.78 11.53
N GLY A 49 -2.57 4.84 11.38
CA GLY A 49 -1.26 5.04 10.79
C GLY A 49 -1.27 4.80 9.28
N ILE A 50 -0.70 5.73 8.52
CA ILE A 50 -0.64 5.66 7.05
C ILE A 50 0.81 5.96 6.60
N PRO A 51 1.52 5.00 5.98
CA PRO A 51 2.89 5.18 5.50
C PRO A 51 2.94 5.79 4.09
N GLY A 52 2.74 7.09 3.94
CA GLY A 52 3.03 7.81 2.68
C GLY A 52 2.47 7.15 1.42
N THR A 53 1.22 6.66 1.49
CA THR A 53 0.63 5.82 0.45
C THR A 53 -0.23 6.63 -0.52
N VAL A 54 0.18 6.70 -1.79
CA VAL A 54 -0.54 7.44 -2.85
C VAL A 54 -1.94 6.87 -3.10
N THR A 55 -2.12 5.55 -3.06
CA THR A 55 -3.45 4.93 -3.21
C THR A 55 -4.44 5.43 -2.15
N VAL A 56 -4.00 5.66 -0.92
CA VAL A 56 -4.83 6.16 0.19
C VAL A 56 -5.15 7.63 0.01
N LEU A 57 -4.19 8.41 -0.49
CA LEU A 57 -4.37 9.81 -0.89
C LEU A 57 -5.40 9.95 -2.03
N GLU A 58 -5.28 9.16 -3.10
CA GLU A 58 -6.19 9.20 -4.25
C GLU A 58 -7.64 8.78 -3.92
N LEU A 59 -7.84 8.06 -2.81
CA LEU A 59 -9.15 7.70 -2.30
C LEU A 59 -9.74 8.75 -1.34
N GLY A 60 -8.98 9.80 -1.01
CA GLY A 60 -9.40 10.81 -0.03
C GLY A 60 -9.66 10.25 1.37
N LEU A 61 -8.95 9.17 1.73
CA LEU A 61 -9.21 8.43 2.97
C LEU A 61 -8.75 9.19 4.21
N MET A 62 -7.67 9.97 4.11
CA MET A 62 -7.14 10.75 5.24
C MET A 62 -8.16 11.79 5.72
N GLU A 63 -8.73 12.54 4.77
CA GLU A 63 -9.75 13.55 5.02
C GLU A 63 -11.03 12.89 5.53
N ALA A 64 -11.43 11.77 4.93
CA ALA A 64 -12.62 11.02 5.33
C ALA A 64 -12.55 10.48 6.75
N LEU A 65 -11.41 9.87 7.12
CA LEU A 65 -11.17 9.33 8.45
C LEU A 65 -11.11 10.44 9.49
N SER A 66 -10.40 11.54 9.19
CA SER A 66 -10.30 12.69 10.09
C SER A 66 -11.65 13.34 10.34
N ALA A 67 -12.45 13.57 9.28
CA ALA A 67 -13.80 14.14 9.38
C ALA A 67 -14.76 13.27 10.19
N ARG A 68 -14.52 11.96 10.23
CA ARG A 68 -15.28 10.98 11.01
C ARG A 68 -14.81 10.86 12.47
N GLY A 69 -13.76 11.58 12.86
CA GLY A 69 -13.23 11.59 14.23
C GLY A 69 -12.11 10.59 14.51
N ASN A 70 -11.50 9.99 13.48
CA ASN A 70 -10.28 9.20 13.66
C ASN A 70 -9.04 10.12 13.74
N ARG A 71 -8.07 9.78 14.59
CA ARG A 71 -6.76 10.47 14.62
C ARG A 71 -5.86 9.89 13.53
N VAL A 72 -5.71 10.58 12.39
CA VAL A 72 -4.83 10.15 11.31
C VAL A 72 -3.39 10.58 11.58
N VAL A 73 -2.45 9.65 11.42
CA VAL A 73 -1.00 9.87 11.55
C VAL A 73 -0.32 9.45 10.26
N GLU A 74 0.36 10.39 9.62
CA GLU A 74 1.02 10.19 8.33
C GLU A 74 2.26 11.08 8.31
N HIS A 75 3.41 10.51 7.96
CA HIS A 75 4.71 11.18 8.09
C HIS A 75 5.05 12.14 6.94
N THR A 76 4.27 12.20 5.85
CA THR A 76 4.45 13.17 4.76
C THR A 76 3.57 14.42 4.89
N LEU A 77 2.56 14.43 5.77
CA LEU A 77 1.72 15.60 6.07
C LEU A 77 2.47 16.75 6.75
N SER A 78 3.73 16.55 7.15
CA SER A 78 4.54 17.55 7.83
C SER A 78 5.89 17.68 7.14
N VAL A 79 6.31 18.92 6.92
CA VAL A 79 7.70 19.23 6.58
C VAL A 79 8.47 19.23 7.90
N PHE A 80 9.34 18.25 8.08
CA PHE A 80 10.20 18.19 9.26
C PHE A 80 11.51 18.90 8.99
N SER A 81 11.77 19.94 9.76
CA SER A 81 13.08 20.60 9.81
C SER A 81 14.07 19.79 10.65
N ASP A 82 13.57 19.04 11.65
CA ASP A 82 14.34 18.20 12.56
C ASP A 82 14.22 16.71 12.21
N PRO A 83 15.34 16.00 11.97
CA PRO A 83 15.34 14.53 11.83
C PRO A 83 14.71 13.79 13.02
N GLY A 84 14.81 14.34 14.23
CA GLY A 84 14.21 13.77 15.43
C GLY A 84 12.68 13.76 15.37
N GLU A 85 12.06 14.84 14.90
CA GLU A 85 10.61 14.92 14.69
C GLU A 85 10.12 13.90 13.67
N ARG A 86 10.83 13.76 12.53
CA ARG A 86 10.48 12.75 11.53
C ARG A 86 10.50 11.34 12.11
N ALA A 87 11.53 11.02 12.90
CA ALA A 87 11.63 9.71 13.55
C ALA A 87 10.46 9.47 14.53
N ARG A 88 10.09 10.48 15.33
CA ARG A 88 8.93 10.39 16.24
C ARG A 88 7.63 10.16 15.47
N ARG A 89 7.41 10.84 14.34
CA ARG A 89 6.21 10.64 13.53
C ARG A 89 6.12 9.25 12.91
N LEU A 90 7.24 8.68 12.46
CA LEU A 90 7.29 7.30 12.00
C LEU A 90 6.94 6.31 13.12
N LEU A 91 7.36 6.59 14.36
CA LEU A 91 6.98 5.78 15.53
C LEU A 91 5.49 5.96 15.87
N GLU A 92 4.96 7.18 15.84
CA GLU A 92 3.52 7.43 16.06
C GLU A 92 2.64 6.73 15.00
N GLU A 93 3.09 6.67 13.75
CA GLU A 93 2.41 5.95 12.67
C GLU A 93 2.40 4.44 12.95
N ARG A 94 3.54 3.89 13.38
CA ARG A 94 3.70 2.49 13.79
C ARG A 94 2.81 2.13 14.98
N ASP A 95 2.73 3.03 15.95
CA ASP A 95 2.03 2.85 17.23
C ASP A 95 0.53 3.20 17.16
N ALA A 96 0.03 3.55 15.97
CA ALA A 96 -1.39 3.74 15.74
C ALA A 96 -2.17 2.44 16.00
N GLN A 97 -3.44 2.58 16.40
CA GLN A 97 -4.32 1.45 16.75
C GLN A 97 -4.85 0.68 15.53
N PHE A 98 -4.68 1.24 14.34
CA PHE A 98 -5.05 0.64 13.06
C PHE A 98 -4.07 1.10 11.98
N TYR A 99 -3.69 0.23 11.06
CA TYR A 99 -2.72 0.57 10.02
C TYR A 99 -3.34 0.42 8.62
N ILE A 100 -3.19 1.45 7.77
CA ILE A 100 -3.67 1.42 6.38
C ILE A 100 -2.50 1.62 5.45
N ALA A 101 -2.22 0.64 4.59
CA ALA A 101 -1.11 0.69 3.66
C ALA A 101 -1.51 0.33 2.24
N GLY A 102 -0.79 0.87 1.26
CA GLY A 102 -0.82 0.35 -0.10
C GLY A 102 0.07 -0.87 -0.25
N CYS A 103 -0.20 -1.67 -1.28
CA CYS A 103 0.74 -2.68 -1.77
C CYS A 103 1.43 -2.18 -3.05
N ASN A 104 2.68 -2.58 -3.31
CA ASN A 104 3.34 -2.28 -4.59
C ASN A 104 2.94 -3.26 -5.70
N ALA A 105 2.77 -4.54 -5.37
CA ALA A 105 2.31 -5.56 -6.30
C ALA A 105 1.61 -6.72 -5.58
N LEU A 106 0.61 -7.31 -6.23
CA LEU A 106 -0.20 -8.42 -5.73
C LEU A 106 -0.26 -9.51 -6.80
N THR A 107 0.09 -10.74 -6.46
CA THR A 107 0.03 -11.85 -7.43
C THR A 107 -1.40 -12.37 -7.62
N TYR A 108 -1.65 -13.12 -8.70
CA TYR A 108 -2.96 -13.73 -8.95
C TYR A 108 -3.42 -14.65 -7.83
N ASP A 109 -2.47 -15.32 -7.19
CA ASP A 109 -2.70 -16.25 -6.09
C ASP A 109 -2.68 -15.57 -4.71
N GLY A 110 -2.54 -14.25 -4.62
CA GLY A 110 -2.74 -13.51 -3.37
C GLY A 110 -1.48 -13.26 -2.52
N VAL A 111 -0.29 -13.29 -3.13
CA VAL A 111 0.99 -12.93 -2.47
C VAL A 111 1.26 -11.44 -2.66
N LEU A 112 1.57 -10.73 -1.57
CA LEU A 112 1.92 -9.31 -1.62
C LEU A 112 3.43 -9.15 -1.73
N VAL A 113 3.88 -8.26 -2.62
CA VAL A 113 5.30 -7.92 -2.78
C VAL A 113 5.49 -6.43 -2.63
N ASN A 114 6.39 -6.03 -1.73
CA ASN A 114 6.67 -4.64 -1.41
C ASN A 114 8.16 -4.37 -1.36
N ILE A 115 8.57 -3.23 -1.93
CA ILE A 115 9.95 -2.76 -1.89
C ILE A 115 9.99 -1.35 -1.32
N ASP A 116 10.82 -1.16 -0.29
CA ASP A 116 10.94 0.08 0.47
C ASP A 116 12.36 0.62 0.51
N GLY A 117 12.47 1.95 0.57
CA GLY A 117 13.74 2.67 0.76
C GLY A 117 14.11 2.75 2.24
N THR A 118 13.23 3.34 3.05
CA THR A 118 13.41 3.46 4.51
C THR A 118 13.21 2.11 5.19
N GLY A 119 12.12 1.41 4.88
CA GLY A 119 11.78 0.10 5.43
C GLY A 119 10.70 0.10 6.50
N ASN A 120 10.15 1.27 6.86
CA ASN A 120 9.13 1.41 7.90
C ASN A 120 7.84 0.68 7.55
N ARG A 121 7.37 0.79 6.29
CA ARG A 121 6.12 0.13 5.87
C ARG A 121 6.31 -1.38 5.81
N VAL A 122 7.38 -1.87 5.18
CA VAL A 122 7.65 -3.32 5.17
C VAL A 122 7.90 -3.90 6.57
N ALA A 123 8.49 -3.13 7.50
CA ALA A 123 8.62 -3.59 8.89
C ALA A 123 7.24 -3.81 9.55
N GLN A 124 6.32 -2.86 9.39
CA GLN A 124 4.95 -2.98 9.94
C GLN A 124 4.14 -4.10 9.26
N MET A 125 4.32 -4.28 7.94
CA MET A 125 3.68 -5.37 7.20
C MET A 125 4.21 -6.75 7.63
N ALA A 126 5.50 -6.86 7.92
CA ALA A 126 6.10 -8.11 8.40
C ALA A 126 5.70 -8.43 9.84
N TRP A 127 5.61 -7.40 10.70
CA TRP A 127 5.19 -7.57 12.08
C TRP A 127 4.45 -6.33 12.60
N SER A 128 3.21 -6.54 13.07
CA SER A 128 2.42 -5.53 13.73
C SER A 128 1.70 -6.12 14.94
N THR A 129 1.36 -5.27 15.90
CA THR A 129 0.47 -5.60 17.02
C THR A 129 -0.97 -5.17 16.78
N VAL A 130 -1.26 -4.46 15.67
CA VAL A 130 -2.56 -3.89 15.35
C VAL A 130 -3.10 -4.44 14.02
N PRO A 131 -4.42 -4.33 13.74
CA PRO A 131 -4.97 -4.72 12.46
C PRO A 131 -4.37 -3.90 11.30
N ILE A 132 -4.17 -4.56 10.16
CA ILE A 132 -3.69 -3.93 8.93
C ILE A 132 -4.77 -4.05 7.86
N LEU A 133 -5.04 -2.95 7.16
CA LEU A 133 -5.87 -2.94 5.96
C LEU A 133 -5.03 -2.48 4.78
N TYR A 134 -4.96 -3.35 3.76
CA TYR A 134 -4.34 -3.01 2.50
C TYR A 134 -5.37 -2.46 1.52
N VAL A 135 -4.95 -1.47 0.73
CA VAL A 135 -5.75 -0.97 -0.39
C VAL A 135 -4.89 -0.91 -1.66
N ALA A 136 -5.38 -1.49 -2.75
CA ALA A 136 -4.67 -1.51 -4.02
C ALA A 136 -5.63 -1.37 -5.20
N GLY A 137 -5.18 -0.69 -6.26
CA GLY A 137 -5.87 -0.74 -7.56
C GLY A 137 -5.53 -2.03 -8.31
N VAL A 138 -6.42 -2.41 -9.22
CA VAL A 138 -6.26 -3.61 -10.07
C VAL A 138 -5.00 -3.55 -10.95
N ASN A 139 -4.47 -2.35 -11.22
CA ASN A 139 -3.20 -2.13 -11.91
C ASN A 139 -1.97 -2.68 -11.16
N LYS A 140 -2.14 -3.11 -9.91
CA LYS A 140 -1.08 -3.73 -9.11
C LYS A 140 -1.08 -5.24 -9.15
N VAL A 141 -2.06 -5.84 -9.82
CA VAL A 141 -2.20 -7.30 -9.95
C VAL A 141 -1.30 -7.84 -11.05
N VAL A 142 -0.52 -8.87 -10.73
CA VAL A 142 0.47 -9.50 -11.61
C VAL A 142 0.42 -11.02 -11.50
N ARG A 143 1.16 -11.73 -12.35
CA ARG A 143 1.14 -13.19 -12.41
C ARG A 143 1.66 -13.87 -11.15
N ASP A 144 2.89 -13.54 -10.77
CA ASP A 144 3.69 -14.25 -9.77
C ASP A 144 4.68 -13.29 -9.09
N VAL A 145 5.47 -13.81 -8.14
CA VAL A 145 6.41 -13.01 -7.33
C VAL A 145 7.51 -12.38 -8.18
N GLU A 146 7.97 -13.06 -9.23
CA GLU A 146 8.99 -12.54 -10.14
C GLU A 146 8.45 -11.34 -10.92
N ALA A 147 7.27 -11.50 -11.55
CA ALA A 147 6.56 -10.42 -12.22
C ALA A 147 6.21 -9.27 -11.26
N ALA A 148 5.95 -9.57 -9.98
CA ALA A 148 5.72 -8.58 -8.95
C ALA A 148 6.96 -7.75 -8.69
N ILE A 149 8.11 -8.37 -8.46
CA ILE A 149 9.39 -7.68 -8.26
C ILE A 149 9.71 -6.79 -9.47
N ASP A 150 9.54 -7.30 -10.68
CA ASP A 150 9.78 -6.53 -11.91
C ASP A 150 8.82 -5.34 -12.00
N ARG A 151 7.52 -5.53 -11.76
CA ARG A 151 6.55 -4.42 -11.71
C ARG A 151 6.94 -3.36 -10.68
N VAL A 152 7.35 -3.76 -9.47
CA VAL A 152 7.75 -2.79 -8.44
C VAL A 152 9.00 -2.01 -8.88
N ARG A 153 9.95 -2.67 -9.54
CA ARG A 153 11.20 -2.04 -10.00
C ARG A 153 11.02 -1.17 -11.24
N ASP A 154 10.19 -1.58 -12.19
CA ASP A 154 10.02 -0.92 -13.48
C ASP A 154 8.93 0.15 -13.46
N VAL A 155 7.91 -0.01 -12.62
CA VAL A 155 6.73 0.88 -12.60
C VAL A 155 6.66 1.65 -11.28
N ALA A 156 6.54 0.95 -10.15
CA ALA A 156 6.26 1.60 -8.88
C ALA A 156 7.44 2.49 -8.40
N THR A 157 8.67 1.96 -8.48
CA THR A 157 9.88 2.63 -7.99
C THR A 157 10.19 3.91 -8.76
N PRO A 158 10.24 3.91 -10.12
CA PRO A 158 10.49 5.14 -10.87
C PRO A 158 9.43 6.21 -10.64
N MET A 159 8.15 5.83 -10.64
CA MET A 159 7.05 6.76 -10.37
C MET A 159 7.13 7.35 -8.97
N ASN A 160 7.46 6.54 -7.96
CA ASN A 160 7.62 7.03 -6.59
C ASN A 160 8.84 7.94 -6.43
N ALA A 161 9.95 7.63 -7.12
CA ALA A 161 11.15 8.45 -7.08
C ALA A 161 10.91 9.82 -7.70
N LEU A 162 10.19 9.89 -8.82
CA LEU A 162 9.74 11.14 -9.43
C LEU A 162 8.86 11.95 -8.46
N ARG A 163 7.89 11.30 -7.83
CA ARG A 163 7.01 11.95 -6.83
C ARG A 163 7.78 12.55 -5.66
N LEU A 164 8.81 11.84 -5.19
CA LEU A 164 9.61 12.24 -4.03
C LEU A 164 10.83 13.12 -4.39
N GLY A 165 11.04 13.42 -5.67
CA GLY A 165 12.16 14.24 -6.13
C GLY A 165 13.54 13.56 -6.07
N TYR A 166 13.60 12.22 -6.03
CA TYR A 166 14.87 11.48 -6.02
C TYR A 166 15.48 11.41 -7.43
N ALA A 167 16.72 11.85 -7.56
CA ALA A 167 17.49 11.80 -8.80
C ALA A 167 18.16 10.43 -9.03
N ILE A 168 17.35 9.38 -9.22
CA ILE A 168 17.86 8.03 -9.49
C ILE A 168 17.79 7.67 -10.98
N PRO A 169 18.68 6.80 -11.49
CA PRO A 169 18.73 6.48 -12.92
C PRO A 169 17.41 5.97 -13.51
N CYS A 170 16.71 5.07 -12.79
CA CYS A 170 15.45 4.50 -13.27
C CYS A 170 14.32 5.54 -13.39
N ALA A 171 14.33 6.62 -12.59
CA ALA A 171 13.40 7.73 -12.73
C ALA A 171 13.62 8.54 -14.02
N ARG A 172 14.84 8.52 -14.58
CA ARG A 172 15.19 9.22 -15.83
C ARG A 172 14.90 8.38 -17.06
N VAL A 173 15.17 7.08 -17.01
CA VAL A 173 15.00 6.17 -18.17
C VAL A 173 13.62 5.51 -18.25
N GLY A 174 12.86 5.51 -17.15
CA GLY A 174 11.48 4.98 -17.11
C GLY A 174 11.36 3.48 -16.84
N TYR A 175 12.46 2.78 -16.53
CA TYR A 175 12.48 1.38 -16.14
C TYR A 175 13.72 1.07 -15.28
N CYS A 176 13.76 -0.09 -14.63
CA CYS A 176 14.87 -0.46 -13.75
C CYS A 176 16.12 -0.83 -14.55
N ILE A 177 17.24 -0.20 -14.20
CA ILE A 177 18.57 -0.57 -14.72
C ILE A 177 19.44 -1.26 -13.66
N ARG A 178 18.83 -1.73 -12.57
CA ARG A 178 19.51 -2.33 -11.40
C ARG A 178 20.66 -1.45 -10.89
N CYS A 179 20.37 -0.17 -10.67
CA CYS A 179 21.39 0.80 -10.25
C CYS A 179 21.92 0.53 -8.84
N GLY A 180 23.20 0.81 -8.61
CA GLY A 180 23.81 0.90 -7.29
C GLY A 180 23.81 2.32 -6.71
N SER A 181 22.84 3.17 -7.08
CA SER A 181 22.80 4.56 -6.60
C SER A 181 22.68 4.61 -5.07
N PRO A 182 23.46 5.47 -4.38
CA PRO A 182 23.26 5.69 -2.95
C PRO A 182 21.85 6.19 -2.64
N ASP A 183 21.16 6.82 -3.60
CA ASP A 183 19.80 7.34 -3.45
C ASP A 183 18.70 6.32 -3.85
N CYS A 184 19.03 5.05 -4.15
CA CYS A 184 18.02 4.03 -4.46
C CYS A 184 17.03 3.89 -3.30
N ILE A 185 15.74 4.00 -3.65
CA ILE A 185 14.59 3.81 -2.75
C ILE A 185 14.08 2.36 -2.77
N CYS A 186 14.84 1.47 -3.40
CA CYS A 186 14.53 0.07 -3.71
C CYS A 186 15.35 -0.91 -2.84
N ARG A 187 15.38 -0.70 -1.52
CA ARG A 187 16.42 -1.29 -0.63
C ARG A 187 15.99 -2.55 0.12
N LYS A 188 14.74 -2.62 0.57
CA LYS A 188 14.22 -3.74 1.37
C LYS A 188 13.05 -4.35 0.63
N THR A 189 13.10 -5.65 0.37
CA THR A 189 12.01 -6.39 -0.27
C THR A 189 11.34 -7.28 0.76
N LEU A 190 10.02 -7.21 0.84
CA LEU A 190 9.19 -8.12 1.62
C LEU A 190 8.22 -8.84 0.69
N VAL A 191 8.21 -10.16 0.80
CA VAL A 191 7.21 -11.04 0.20
C VAL A 191 6.34 -11.55 1.34
N VAL A 192 5.04 -11.25 1.29
CA VAL A 192 4.07 -11.70 2.30
C VAL A 192 3.22 -12.80 1.67
N GLU A 193 3.54 -14.04 2.05
CA GLU A 193 2.79 -15.21 1.58
C GLU A 193 1.47 -15.40 2.35
N TRP A 194 1.44 -15.03 3.63
CA TRP A 194 0.28 -15.21 4.51
C TRP A 194 0.14 -14.00 5.43
N PRO A 195 -1.10 -13.67 5.86
CA PRO A 195 -1.32 -12.67 6.89
C PRO A 195 -0.67 -13.11 8.22
N GLN A 196 -0.40 -12.13 9.07
CA GLN A 196 0.13 -12.36 10.41
C GLN A 196 -0.86 -13.18 11.25
N LYS A 197 -0.30 -14.07 12.08
CA LYS A 197 -1.10 -14.80 13.06
C LYS A 197 -1.58 -13.88 14.18
N GLY A 198 -2.78 -14.14 14.68
CA GLY A 198 -3.31 -13.54 15.91
C GLY A 198 -3.98 -12.18 15.74
N ARG A 199 -4.23 -11.73 14.51
CA ARG A 199 -5.00 -10.51 14.22
C ARG A 199 -5.65 -10.58 12.85
N ASP A 200 -6.65 -9.73 12.63
CA ASP A 200 -7.28 -9.59 11.33
C ASP A 200 -6.42 -8.73 10.42
N GLU A 201 -6.17 -9.21 9.20
CA GLU A 201 -5.67 -8.41 8.09
C GLU A 201 -6.74 -8.33 6.99
N TYR A 202 -6.98 -7.12 6.51
CA TYR A 202 -8.00 -6.81 5.53
C TYR A 202 -7.36 -6.42 4.20
N PHE A 203 -8.08 -6.66 3.10
CA PHE A 203 -7.64 -6.23 1.78
C PHE A 203 -8.81 -5.65 1.00
N VAL A 204 -8.66 -4.45 0.46
CA VAL A 204 -9.61 -3.83 -0.47
C VAL A 204 -8.94 -3.69 -1.84
N LEU A 205 -9.41 -4.48 -2.81
CA LEU A 205 -8.96 -4.41 -4.20
C LEU A 205 -9.96 -3.57 -5.01
N VAL A 206 -9.47 -2.51 -5.63
CA VAL A 206 -10.31 -1.55 -6.37
C VAL A 206 -10.21 -1.81 -7.86
N GLY A 207 -11.35 -1.88 -8.54
CA GLY A 207 -11.52 -2.03 -9.98
C GLY A 207 -11.07 -0.83 -10.83
N GLU A 208 -10.20 0.00 -10.28
CA GLU A 208 -9.64 1.20 -10.90
C GLU A 208 -8.12 1.22 -10.80
N ILE A 209 -7.50 2.05 -11.63
CA ILE A 209 -6.06 2.33 -11.56
C ILE A 209 -5.84 3.28 -10.38
N LEU A 210 -5.07 2.83 -9.39
CA LEU A 210 -4.76 3.61 -8.19
C LEU A 210 -3.30 3.51 -7.80
N GLY A 211 -2.72 4.66 -7.48
CA GLY A 211 -1.30 4.81 -7.20
C GLY A 211 -0.43 4.13 -8.25
N PHE A 212 0.75 3.71 -7.82
CA PHE A 212 1.73 3.00 -8.64
C PHE A 212 2.34 1.83 -7.89
#